data_AF-A0A928SME7-F1
#
_entry.id   AF-A0A928SME7-F1
#
_cell.length_a   1.000
_cell.length_b   1.000
_cell.length_c   1.000
_cell.angle_alpha   90.00
_cell.angle_beta   90.00
_cell.angle_gamma   90.00
#
_symmetry.space_group_name_H-M   'P 1'
#
loop_
_entity.id
_entity.type
_entity.pdbx_description
1 polymer ?
#
loop_
_entity_poly.entity_id
_entity_poly.type
_entity_poly.pdbx_seq_one_letter_code
_entity_poly.pdbx_strand_id
1 'polypeptide(L)'
;MARPSESRTSTLGALLLALVVGFGTSRGFGLREDELECEEAAAHLQDCCRNLDVGQLECEYEEGCGGEPARPVLSPDAARCIRKLDCDGVRSRGWCEPSLYGPEAQSIEGCR
;
A
#
# COMPACT_ATOMS: atom_id res chain seq x y z
N MET A 1 73.63 10.36 1.60
CA MET A 1 72.74 10.93 0.57
C MET A 1 72.10 9.77 -0.20
N ALA A 2 70.80 9.53 -0.02
CA ALA A 2 69.94 8.70 -0.87
C ALA A 2 68.48 8.94 -0.44
N ARG A 3 67.59 9.24 -1.40
CA ARG A 3 66.13 9.37 -1.20
C ARG A 3 65.46 8.01 -1.47
N PRO A 4 64.40 7.65 -0.74
CA PRO A 4 63.31 6.82 -1.28
C PRO A 4 62.04 7.71 -1.41
N SER A 5 61.60 8.06 -2.62
CA SER A 5 60.78 7.28 -3.57
C SER A 5 59.30 7.23 -3.15
N GLU A 6 58.49 8.06 -3.80
CA GLU A 6 57.02 7.98 -3.84
C GLU A 6 56.56 6.58 -4.25
N SER A 7 55.51 6.10 -3.59
CA SER A 7 54.76 4.90 -3.97
C SER A 7 53.28 5.20 -3.77
N ARG A 8 52.65 5.73 -4.83
CA ARG A 8 51.21 5.88 -4.96
C ARG A 8 50.58 4.49 -5.10
N THR A 9 50.28 3.83 -4.00
CA THR A 9 49.52 2.57 -4.01
C THR A 9 48.03 2.85 -3.96
N SER A 10 47.52 3.14 -5.16
CA SER A 10 46.23 2.75 -5.72
C SER A 10 45.25 2.05 -4.75
N THR A 11 44.39 2.83 -4.09
CA THR A 11 43.16 2.35 -3.42
C THR A 11 42.05 2.10 -4.46
N LEU A 12 42.34 1.31 -5.48
CA LEU A 12 41.42 0.93 -6.56
C LEU A 12 41.43 -0.59 -6.68
N GLY A 13 40.81 -1.28 -5.73
CA GLY A 13 40.87 -2.76 -5.74
C GLY A 13 39.87 -3.52 -4.89
N ALA A 14 38.87 -2.89 -4.28
CA ALA A 14 37.99 -3.61 -3.34
C ALA A 14 36.51 -3.19 -3.33
N LEU A 15 35.96 -2.66 -4.44
CA LEU A 15 34.56 -2.22 -4.44
C LEU A 15 33.84 -2.49 -5.78
N LEU A 16 33.83 -3.74 -6.24
CA LEU A 16 32.98 -4.16 -7.36
C LEU A 16 32.41 -5.57 -7.14
N LEU A 17 31.76 -5.82 -6.00
CA LEU A 17 31.03 -7.07 -5.79
C LEU A 17 29.77 -6.90 -4.93
N ALA A 18 28.83 -6.06 -5.36
CA ALA A 18 27.50 -6.02 -4.77
C ALA A 18 26.48 -5.38 -5.72
N LEU A 19 25.97 -6.13 -6.71
CA LEU A 19 24.69 -5.82 -7.34
C LEU A 19 24.24 -6.98 -8.24
N VAL A 20 23.79 -8.07 -7.61
CA VAL A 20 22.81 -8.99 -8.21
C VAL A 20 21.71 -9.18 -7.18
N VAL A 21 20.90 -8.13 -6.99
CA VAL A 21 19.64 -8.23 -6.25
C VAL A 21 18.65 -8.90 -7.20
N GLY A 22 18.03 -9.98 -6.69
CA GLY A 22 17.35 -11.00 -7.46
C GLY A 22 16.30 -10.47 -8.45
N PHE A 23 16.34 -11.02 -9.65
CA PHE A 23 15.19 -11.11 -10.53
C PHE A 23 14.13 -11.97 -9.83
N GLY A 24 13.28 -11.34 -9.03
CA GLY A 24 12.07 -11.96 -8.51
C GLY A 24 11.10 -12.21 -9.66
N THR A 25 11.06 -13.42 -10.19
CA THR A 25 9.96 -13.87 -11.05
C THR A 25 8.78 -14.25 -10.16
N SER A 26 8.13 -13.27 -9.54
CA SER A 26 6.80 -13.48 -8.98
C SER A 26 5.81 -13.48 -10.14
N ARG A 27 5.60 -14.66 -10.74
CA ARG A 27 4.28 -14.95 -11.33
C ARG A 27 3.30 -14.96 -10.17
N GLY A 28 2.83 -13.78 -9.82
CA GLY A 28 1.90 -13.60 -8.72
C GLY A 28 0.63 -14.38 -9.02
N PHE A 29 0.26 -15.27 -8.11
CA PHE A 29 -1.09 -15.22 -7.55
C PHE A 29 -1.26 -13.85 -6.90
N GLY A 30 -1.27 -12.81 -7.74
CA GLY A 30 -0.97 -11.44 -7.34
C GLY A 30 -2.27 -10.75 -6.99
N LEU A 31 -2.41 -10.36 -5.74
CA LEU A 31 -3.38 -9.36 -5.34
C LEU A 31 -3.25 -8.17 -6.29
N ARG A 32 -4.37 -7.72 -6.85
CA ARG A 32 -4.39 -6.51 -7.68
C ARG A 32 -4.05 -5.32 -6.79
N GLU A 33 -3.48 -4.28 -7.39
CA GLU A 33 -3.01 -3.11 -6.65
C GLU A 33 -4.16 -2.41 -5.91
N ASP A 34 -5.36 -2.35 -6.50
CA ASP A 34 -6.55 -1.78 -5.88
C ASP A 34 -7.09 -2.61 -4.72
N GLU A 35 -6.96 -3.94 -4.76
CA GLU A 35 -7.29 -4.82 -3.63
C GLU A 35 -6.32 -4.55 -2.47
N LEU A 36 -5.00 -4.56 -2.74
CA LEU A 36 -4.00 -4.28 -1.73
C LEU A 36 -4.18 -2.88 -1.11
N GLU A 37 -4.50 -1.89 -1.93
CA GLU A 37 -4.73 -0.54 -1.42
C GLU A 37 -5.94 -0.47 -0.48
N CYS A 38 -7.02 -1.15 -0.85
CA CYS A 38 -8.22 -1.29 -0.03
C CYS A 38 -7.91 -1.99 1.30
N GLU A 39 -7.19 -3.10 1.28
CA GLU A 39 -6.82 -3.88 2.48
C GLU A 39 -5.97 -3.06 3.46
N GLU A 40 -4.96 -2.34 2.96
CA GLU A 40 -4.13 -1.48 3.81
C GLU A 40 -4.93 -0.33 4.42
N ALA A 41 -5.91 0.21 3.69
CA ALA A 41 -6.80 1.24 4.21
C ALA A 41 -7.79 0.67 5.23
N ALA A 42 -8.33 -0.52 5.00
CA ALA A 42 -9.17 -1.24 5.95
C ALA A 42 -8.41 -1.53 7.25
N ALA A 43 -7.17 -2.03 7.19
CA ALA A 43 -6.33 -2.22 8.37
C ALA A 43 -6.11 -0.92 9.15
N HIS A 44 -5.84 0.19 8.45
CA HIS A 44 -5.71 1.50 9.10
C HIS A 44 -7.00 1.96 9.79
N LEU A 45 -8.16 1.76 9.15
CA LEU A 45 -9.46 2.05 9.75
C LEU A 45 -9.69 1.17 10.99
N GLN A 46 -9.32 -0.11 10.97
CA GLN A 46 -9.42 -1.01 12.13
C GLN A 46 -8.61 -0.48 13.33
N ASP A 47 -7.38 -0.04 13.07
CA ASP A 47 -6.51 0.53 14.11
C ASP A 47 -7.10 1.81 14.72
N CYS A 48 -7.77 2.62 13.90
CA CYS A 48 -8.35 3.90 14.33
C CYS A 48 -9.77 3.79 14.91
N CYS A 49 -10.54 2.78 14.53
CA CYS A 49 -11.97 2.64 14.76
C CYS A 49 -12.29 1.29 15.43
N ARG A 50 -12.27 1.24 16.77
CA ARG A 50 -12.53 0.00 17.53
C ARG A 50 -13.87 -0.70 17.26
N ASN A 51 -14.85 0.02 16.71
CA ASN A 51 -16.19 -0.51 16.45
C ASN A 51 -16.40 -0.88 14.97
N LEU A 52 -15.41 -0.66 14.11
CA LEU A 52 -15.51 -1.00 12.70
C LEU A 52 -15.06 -2.45 12.50
N ASP A 53 -15.98 -3.30 12.05
CA ASP A 53 -15.67 -4.66 11.63
C ASP A 53 -15.16 -4.65 10.19
N VAL A 54 -13.84 -4.55 10.04
CA VAL A 54 -13.20 -4.46 8.72
C VAL A 54 -13.27 -5.77 7.93
N GLY A 55 -13.64 -6.88 8.56
CA GLY A 55 -13.90 -8.14 7.85
C GLY A 55 -15.13 -8.09 6.95
N GLN A 56 -15.93 -7.02 7.02
CA GLN A 56 -17.07 -6.77 6.14
C GLN A 56 -16.74 -5.79 5.00
N LEU A 57 -15.51 -5.25 4.94
CA LEU A 57 -15.07 -4.43 3.83
C LEU A 57 -14.62 -5.36 2.70
N GLU A 58 -15.44 -5.45 1.66
CA GLU A 58 -15.13 -6.24 0.47
C GLU A 58 -14.04 -5.54 -0.35
N CYS A 59 -12.81 -6.01 -0.23
CA CYS A 59 -11.65 -5.49 -0.95
C CYS A 59 -11.23 -6.35 -2.15
N GLU A 60 -11.95 -7.45 -2.44
CA GLU A 60 -11.64 -8.35 -3.55
C GLU A 60 -12.20 -7.81 -4.88
N TYR A 61 -11.47 -8.05 -5.95
CA TYR A 61 -11.96 -7.87 -7.31
C TYR A 61 -12.31 -9.21 -7.93
N GLU A 62 -13.54 -9.32 -8.39
CA GLU A 62 -14.02 -10.51 -9.09
C GLU A 62 -14.40 -10.16 -10.53
N GLU A 63 -13.70 -10.78 -11.49
CA GLU A 63 -14.13 -10.75 -12.89
C GLU A 63 -15.37 -11.64 -13.05
N GLY A 64 -16.54 -11.02 -13.06
CA GLY A 64 -17.80 -11.73 -13.26
C GLY A 64 -17.82 -12.46 -14.60
N CYS A 65 -18.28 -13.72 -14.60
CA CYS A 65 -18.52 -14.48 -15.83
C CYS A 65 -19.84 -14.02 -16.51
N GLY A 66 -19.82 -12.82 -17.11
CA GLY A 66 -20.94 -12.23 -17.84
C GLY A 66 -21.82 -11.24 -17.05
N GLY A 67 -21.38 -10.85 -15.84
CA GLY A 67 -21.98 -9.78 -15.02
C GLY A 67 -21.06 -8.56 -14.88
N GLU A 68 -21.51 -7.53 -14.15
CA GLU A 68 -20.60 -6.44 -13.77
C GLU A 68 -19.52 -6.97 -12.81
N PRO A 69 -18.25 -6.57 -12.99
CA PRO A 69 -17.19 -6.99 -12.10
C PRO A 69 -17.41 -6.41 -10.69
N ALA A 70 -17.23 -7.24 -9.66
CA ALA A 70 -17.14 -6.76 -8.30
C ALA A 70 -15.82 -6.01 -8.14
N ARG A 71 -15.85 -4.86 -7.47
CA ARG A 71 -14.67 -4.02 -7.23
C ARG A 71 -14.49 -3.79 -5.73
N PRO A 72 -13.25 -3.52 -5.29
CA PRO A 72 -13.00 -3.13 -3.92
C PRO A 72 -13.89 -1.95 -3.49
N VAL A 73 -14.43 -2.02 -2.28
CA VAL A 73 -15.33 -1.00 -1.70
C VAL A 73 -14.64 0.37 -1.60
N LEU A 74 -13.32 0.37 -1.37
CA LEU A 74 -12.50 1.56 -1.41
C LEU A 74 -11.83 1.68 -2.78
N SER A 75 -12.10 2.80 -3.46
CA SER A 75 -11.30 3.16 -4.63
C SER A 75 -9.84 3.44 -4.23
N PRO A 76 -8.88 3.24 -5.15
CA PRO A 76 -7.48 3.60 -4.97
C PRO A 76 -7.24 4.98 -4.34
N ASP A 77 -7.96 6.00 -4.81
CA ASP A 77 -7.81 7.37 -4.29
C ASP A 77 -8.34 7.52 -2.86
N ALA A 78 -9.49 6.90 -2.56
CA ALA A 78 -10.04 6.89 -1.21
C ALA A 78 -9.12 6.15 -0.24
N ALA A 79 -8.62 4.97 -0.63
CA ALA A 79 -7.68 4.18 0.15
C ALA A 79 -6.40 4.97 0.49
N ARG A 80 -5.76 5.57 -0.52
CA ARG A 80 -4.57 6.40 -0.31
C ARG A 80 -4.84 7.62 0.56
N CYS A 81 -6.00 8.23 0.42
CA CYS A 81 -6.41 9.37 1.23
C CYS A 81 -6.60 8.98 2.71
N ILE A 82 -7.32 7.89 2.98
CA ILE A 82 -7.52 7.35 4.33
C ILE A 82 -6.18 7.10 5.02
N ARG A 83 -5.25 6.40 4.35
CA ARG A 83 -3.92 6.08 4.92
C ARG A 83 -3.02 7.29 5.19
N LYS A 84 -3.31 8.46 4.61
CA LYS A 84 -2.55 9.69 4.84
C LYS A 84 -3.04 10.45 6.09
N LEU A 85 -4.22 10.14 6.59
CA LEU A 85 -4.73 10.74 7.81
C LEU A 85 -4.18 9.99 9.04
N ASP A 86 -4.15 10.69 10.16
CA ASP A 86 -4.05 10.03 11.45
C ASP A 86 -5.46 9.64 11.95
N CYS A 87 -5.51 8.90 13.05
CA CYS A 87 -6.78 8.43 13.57
C CYS A 87 -7.73 9.56 14.02
N ASP A 88 -7.21 10.73 14.39
CA ASP A 88 -8.03 11.90 14.69
C ASP A 88 -8.66 12.47 13.40
N GLY A 89 -7.89 12.51 12.32
CA GLY A 89 -8.35 12.86 10.98
C GLY A 89 -9.41 11.92 10.44
N VAL A 90 -9.23 10.60 10.62
CA VAL A 90 -10.22 9.58 10.25
C VAL A 90 -11.50 9.74 11.07
N ARG A 91 -11.38 9.85 12.41
CA ARG A 91 -12.53 9.94 13.32
C ARG A 91 -13.32 11.23 13.14
N SER A 92 -12.66 12.37 12.96
CA SER A 92 -13.31 13.68 12.77
C SER A 92 -14.16 13.75 11.50
N ARG A 93 -13.91 12.88 10.51
CA ARG A 93 -14.69 12.78 9.27
C ARG A 93 -15.84 11.78 9.34
N GLY A 94 -16.00 11.10 10.48
CA GLY A 94 -17.05 10.10 10.67
C GLY A 94 -16.79 8.78 9.94
N TRP A 95 -15.56 8.54 9.46
CA TRP A 95 -15.22 7.34 8.67
C TRP A 95 -15.16 6.03 9.48
N CYS A 96 -15.43 6.09 10.79
CA CYS A 96 -15.60 4.90 11.61
C CYS A 96 -17.02 4.30 11.52
N GLU A 97 -17.92 4.91 10.76
CA GLU A 97 -19.30 4.46 10.62
C GLU A 97 -19.41 3.32 9.58
N PRO A 98 -19.88 2.11 9.94
CA PRO A 98 -19.95 0.97 9.01
C PRO A 98 -20.84 1.21 7.79
N SER A 99 -21.86 2.08 7.90
CA SER A 99 -22.75 2.41 6.78
C SER A 99 -22.06 3.09 5.59
N LEU A 100 -20.80 3.53 5.76
CA LEU A 100 -19.97 4.12 4.70
C LEU A 100 -19.25 3.08 3.82
N TYR A 101 -19.41 1.78 4.08
CA TYR A 101 -18.70 0.71 3.35
C TYR A 101 -19.63 -0.39 2.80
N GLY A 102 -20.94 -0.14 2.74
CA GLY A 102 -21.91 -1.07 2.12
C GLY A 102 -22.03 -0.93 0.59
N PRO A 103 -22.84 -1.78 -0.07
CA PRO A 103 -23.04 -1.76 -1.53
C PRO A 103 -23.73 -0.47 -2.04
N GLU A 104 -24.36 0.30 -1.15
CA GLU A 104 -24.96 1.61 -1.43
C GLU A 104 -24.08 2.77 -0.93
N ALA A 105 -22.90 2.49 -0.38
CA ALA A 105 -22.10 3.49 0.29
C ALA A 105 -21.54 4.51 -0.69
N GLN A 106 -21.91 5.75 -0.42
CA GLN A 106 -21.46 6.92 -1.15
C GLN A 106 -20.00 7.17 -0.81
N SER A 107 -19.19 7.30 -1.87
CA SER A 107 -17.85 7.89 -1.92
C SER A 107 -17.44 8.55 -0.60
N ILE A 108 -16.39 8.04 0.06
CA ILE A 108 -15.72 8.69 1.19
C ILE A 108 -15.54 10.19 0.89
N GLU A 109 -16.48 11.02 1.35
CA GLU A 109 -16.50 12.44 1.03
C GLU A 109 -15.35 13.13 1.76
N GLY A 110 -14.63 14.02 1.06
CA GLY A 110 -13.44 14.69 1.58
C GLY A 110 -12.09 14.08 1.17
N CYS A 111 -12.11 13.01 0.35
CA CYS A 111 -10.93 12.51 -0.37
C CYS A 111 -10.84 12.97 -1.84
N ARG A 112 -11.77 13.83 -2.27
CA ARG A 112 -11.77 14.49 -3.59
C ARG A 112 -11.36 15.95 -3.48
#